data_AF-A0A562BV36-F1
#
_entry.id   AF-A0A562BV36-F1
#
_cell.length_a   1.000
_cell.length_b   1.000
_cell.length_c   1.000
_cell.angle_alpha   90.00
_cell.angle_beta   90.00
_cell.angle_gamma   90.00
#
_symmetry.space_group_name_H-M   'P 1'
#
loop_
_entity.id
_entity.type
_entity.pdbx_description
1 polymer ?
#
loop_
_entity_poly.entity_id
_entity_poly.type
_entity_poly.pdbx_seq_one_letter_code
_entity_poly.pdbx_strand_id
1 'polypeptide(L)'
;MKPRLVAVIDHRMAAMFTGLLLVLLGILLALPIPFTNYPFGALLLVYALALLERDGALMLACWAVGIVVIVVFGVLSGALAAAATQWIGGLLA
;
A
#
# COMPACT_ATOMS: atom_id res chain seq x y z
N MET A 1 -18.76 25.30 -4.95
CA MET A 1 -18.33 24.54 -3.76
C MET A 1 -19.50 23.73 -3.23
N LYS A 2 -19.51 22.42 -3.47
CA LYS A 2 -20.44 21.48 -2.83
C LYS A 2 -19.57 20.41 -2.15
N PRO A 3 -19.49 20.39 -0.81
CA PRO A 3 -18.71 19.37 -0.11
C PRO A 3 -19.47 18.05 -0.26
N ARG A 4 -19.02 17.20 -1.17
CA ARG A 4 -19.57 15.85 -1.34
C ARG A 4 -18.63 14.91 -0.63
N LEU A 5 -19.16 14.26 0.42
CA LEU A 5 -18.55 13.12 1.14
C LEU A 5 -17.49 13.43 2.21
N VAL A 6 -17.70 14.44 3.05
CA VAL A 6 -17.03 14.53 4.37
C VAL A 6 -17.35 13.30 5.25
N ALA A 7 -18.49 12.64 5.03
CA ALA A 7 -18.94 11.49 5.83
C ALA A 7 -18.04 10.24 5.78
N VAL A 8 -17.19 10.08 4.75
CA VAL A 8 -16.23 8.95 4.69
C VAL A 8 -14.91 9.32 5.40
N ILE A 9 -14.61 10.61 5.53
CA ILE A 9 -13.39 11.14 6.17
C ILE A 9 -13.60 11.38 7.68
N ASP A 10 -14.84 11.61 8.13
CA ASP A 10 -15.15 11.91 9.55
C ASP A 10 -15.07 10.70 10.49
N HIS A 11 -15.00 9.48 9.95
CA HIS A 11 -14.76 8.31 10.79
C HIS A 11 -13.25 8.12 11.02
N ARG A 12 -12.81 8.36 12.26
CA ARG A 12 -11.48 8.04 12.79
C ARG A 12 -10.94 6.67 12.32
N MET A 13 -11.82 5.69 12.16
CA MET A 13 -11.50 4.35 11.65
C MET A 13 -11.03 4.36 10.19
N ALA A 14 -11.68 5.13 9.31
CA ALA A 14 -11.28 5.27 7.91
C ALA A 14 -9.91 5.95 7.81
N ALA A 15 -9.66 6.98 8.62
CA ALA A 15 -8.36 7.65 8.68
C ALA A 15 -7.24 6.71 9.20
N MET A 16 -7.52 5.92 10.23
CA MET A 16 -6.57 4.90 10.72
C MET A 16 -6.30 3.83 9.68
N PHE A 17 -7.31 3.38 8.94
CA PHE A 17 -7.16 2.39 7.88
C PHE A 17 -6.31 2.92 6.72
N THR A 18 -6.56 4.14 6.25
CA THR A 18 -5.71 4.83 5.27
C THR A 18 -4.27 4.95 5.77
N GLY A 19 -4.09 5.38 7.03
CA GLY A 19 -2.78 5.50 7.64
C GLY A 19 -2.03 4.17 7.70
N LEU A 20 -2.72 3.08 8.04
CA LEU A 20 -2.15 1.73 8.06
C LEU A 20 -1.70 1.28 6.65
N LEU A 21 -2.54 1.49 5.63
CA LEU A 21 -2.19 1.17 4.24
C LEU A 21 -0.97 1.97 3.78
N LEU A 22 -0.90 3.27 4.11
CA LEU A 22 0.24 4.12 3.80
C LEU A 22 1.53 3.65 4.48
N VAL A 23 1.45 3.22 5.75
CA VAL A 23 2.61 2.67 6.46
C VAL A 23 3.09 1.39 5.80
N LEU A 24 2.19 0.47 5.46
CA LEU A 24 2.53 -0.79 4.78
C LEU A 24 3.16 -0.54 3.41
N LEU A 25 2.56 0.32 2.59
CA LEU A 25 3.11 0.72 1.30
C LEU A 25 4.45 1.45 1.45
N GLY A 26 4.62 2.28 2.47
CA GLY A 26 5.87 2.98 2.76
C GLY A 26 7.00 2.03 3.16
N ILE A 27 6.71 0.98 3.94
CA ILE A 27 7.68 -0.08 4.25
C ILE A 27 8.08 -0.82 2.97
N LEU A 28 7.11 -1.17 2.13
CA LEU A 28 7.34 -1.83 0.84
C LEU A 28 8.17 -0.97 -0.11
N LEU A 29 7.96 0.34 -0.10
CA LEU A 29 8.75 1.33 -0.85
C LEU A 29 10.18 1.44 -0.33
N ALA A 30 10.35 1.44 0.99
CA ALA A 30 11.65 1.57 1.64
C ALA A 30 12.54 0.34 1.40
N LEU A 31 11.94 -0.82 1.10
CA LEU A 31 12.68 -1.99 0.68
C LEU A 31 13.24 -1.74 -0.73
N PRO A 32 14.58 -1.76 -0.92
CA PRO A 32 15.20 -1.41 -2.20
C PRO A 32 15.07 -2.56 -3.20
N ILE A 33 13.83 -2.91 -3.56
CA ILE A 33 13.52 -3.85 -4.63
C ILE A 33 13.53 -3.05 -5.95
N PRO A 34 14.44 -3.36 -6.89
CA PRO A 34 14.50 -2.69 -8.17
C PRO A 34 13.17 -2.89 -8.94
N PHE A 35 12.75 -1.87 -9.69
CA PHE A 35 11.49 -1.79 -10.46
C PHE A 35 10.18 -1.60 -9.69
N THR A 36 10.08 -1.98 -8.40
CA THR A 36 8.82 -1.87 -7.63
C THR A 36 8.69 -0.53 -6.89
N ASN A 37 9.81 0.16 -6.66
CA ASN A 37 9.85 1.44 -5.97
C ASN A 37 9.04 2.54 -6.69
N TYR A 38 9.17 2.65 -8.02
CA TYR A 38 8.43 3.65 -8.81
C TYR A 38 6.89 3.51 -8.72
N PRO A 39 6.29 2.32 -8.96
CA PRO A 39 4.83 2.18 -8.85
C PRO A 39 4.32 2.37 -7.42
N PHE A 40 5.07 1.98 -6.39
CA PHE A 40 4.69 2.25 -4.99
C PHE A 40 4.72 3.75 -4.69
N GLY A 41 5.76 4.47 -5.13
CA GLY A 41 5.86 5.91 -4.95
C GLY A 41 4.73 6.66 -5.66
N ALA A 42 4.41 6.23 -6.89
CA ALA A 42 3.26 6.77 -7.62
C ALA A 42 1.94 6.51 -6.89
N LEU A 43 1.74 5.31 -6.33
CA LEU A 43 0.52 5.00 -5.57
C LEU A 43 0.40 5.86 -4.31
N LEU A 44 1.49 6.06 -3.56
CA LEU A 44 1.53 6.97 -2.41
C LEU A 44 1.20 8.41 -2.81
N LEU A 45 1.67 8.86 -3.97
CA LEU A 45 1.32 10.18 -4.50
C LEU A 45 -0.18 10.29 -4.79
N VAL A 46 -0.79 9.27 -5.40
CA VAL A 46 -2.25 9.25 -5.66
C VAL A 46 -3.03 9.23 -4.35
N TYR A 47 -2.56 8.52 -3.31
CA TYR A 47 -3.14 8.60 -1.97
C TYR A 47 -3.06 10.01 -1.38
N ALA A 48 -1.91 10.68 -1.52
CA ALA A 48 -1.72 12.05 -1.05
C ALA A 48 -2.66 13.03 -1.79
N LEU A 49 -2.84 12.85 -3.10
CA LEU A 49 -3.81 13.62 -3.89
C LEU A 49 -5.25 13.35 -3.46
N ALA A 50 -5.62 12.09 -3.23
CA ALA A 50 -6.96 11.74 -2.73
C ALA A 50 -7.24 12.36 -1.35
N LEU A 51 -6.25 12.39 -0.46
CA LEU A 51 -6.33 13.08 0.83
C LEU A 51 -6.44 14.60 0.68
N LEU A 52 -5.69 15.19 -0.25
CA LEU A 52 -5.66 16.63 -0.50
C LEU A 52 -6.97 17.13 -1.11
N GLU A 53 -7.50 16.41 -2.11
CA GLU A 53 -8.77 16.74 -2.77
C GLU A 53 -9.99 16.48 -1.88
N ARG A 54 -9.80 15.76 -0.75
CA ARG A 54 -10.87 15.29 0.15
C ARG A 54 -11.99 14.57 -0.60
N ASP A 55 -11.65 13.92 -1.71
CA ASP A 55 -12.60 13.17 -2.53
C ASP A 55 -12.67 11.72 -2.03
N GLY A 56 -13.81 11.37 -1.42
CA GLY A 56 -14.05 10.03 -0.91
C GLY A 56 -14.07 8.94 -1.99
N ALA A 57 -14.39 9.27 -3.24
CA ALA A 57 -14.40 8.30 -4.34
C ALA A 57 -12.96 7.92 -4.76
N LEU A 58 -12.08 8.92 -4.85
CA LEU A 58 -10.65 8.69 -5.10
C LEU A 58 -10.01 7.90 -3.97
N MET A 59 -10.39 8.18 -2.72
CA MET A 59 -9.91 7.41 -1.56
C MET A 59 -10.26 5.92 -1.65
N LEU A 60 -11.50 5.59 -2.02
CA LEU A 60 -11.94 4.20 -2.18
C LEU A 60 -11.19 3.49 -3.31
N ALA A 61 -10.93 4.19 -4.42
CA ALA A 61 -10.10 3.66 -5.50
C ALA A 61 -8.67 3.40 -5.01
N CYS A 62 -8.08 4.34 -4.28
CA CYS A 62 -6.76 4.18 -3.65
C CYS A 62 -6.73 2.98 -2.70
N TRP A 63 -7.76 2.79 -1.88
CA TRP A 63 -7.88 1.62 -0.99
C TRP A 63 -7.91 0.32 -1.78
N ALA A 64 -8.76 0.21 -2.79
CA ALA A 64 -8.86 -1.00 -3.61
C ALA A 64 -7.51 -1.34 -4.27
N VAL A 65 -6.87 -0.35 -4.91
CA VAL A 65 -5.57 -0.55 -5.57
C VAL A 65 -4.48 -0.86 -4.54
N GLY A 66 -4.44 -0.15 -3.42
CA GLY A 66 -3.47 -0.36 -2.34
C GLY A 66 -3.57 -1.76 -1.73
N ILE A 67 -4.79 -2.26 -1.48
CA ILE A 67 -5.01 -3.62 -0.99
C ILE A 67 -4.54 -4.65 -2.02
N VAL A 68 -4.90 -4.49 -3.29
CA VAL A 68 -4.44 -5.41 -4.36
C VAL A 68 -2.91 -5.45 -4.42
N VAL A 69 -2.27 -4.29 -4.39
CA VAL A 69 -0.80 -4.19 -4.38
C VAL A 69 -0.21 -4.90 -3.16
N ILE A 70 -0.71 -4.62 -1.95
CA ILE A 70 -0.22 -5.25 -0.72
C ILE A 70 -0.43 -6.76 -0.73
N VAL A 71 -1.56 -7.27 -1.22
CA VAL A 71 -1.83 -8.71 -1.30
C VAL A 71 -0.92 -9.37 -2.32
N VAL A 72 -0.83 -8.84 -3.53
CA VAL A 72 0.01 -9.40 -4.60
C VAL A 72 1.48 -9.41 -4.17
N PHE A 73 1.99 -8.29 -3.68
CA PHE A 73 3.37 -8.21 -3.22
C PHE A 73 3.59 -8.97 -1.92
N GLY A 74 2.64 -9.01 -0.99
CA GLY A 74 2.74 -9.82 0.21
C GLY A 74 2.87 -11.31 -0.10
N VAL A 75 2.09 -11.82 -1.06
CA VAL A 75 2.18 -13.22 -1.53
C VAL A 75 3.49 -13.46 -2.30
N LEU A 76 3.88 -12.57 -3.22
CA LEU A 76 5.15 -12.69 -3.94
C LEU A 76 6.34 -12.64 -2.97
N SER A 77 6.37 -11.69 -2.04
CA SER A 77 7.41 -11.54 -1.02
C SER A 77 7.43 -12.72 -0.06
N GLY A 78 6.27 -13.29 0.30
CA GLY A 78 6.19 -14.52 1.10
C GLY A 78 6.78 -15.72 0.36
N ALA A 79 6.45 -15.89 -0.93
CA ALA A 79 7.03 -16.94 -1.77
C ALA A 79 8.55 -16.74 -1.97
N LEU A 80 9.00 -15.50 -2.17
CA LEU A 80 10.42 -15.15 -2.27
C LEU A 80 11.16 -15.41 -0.96
N ALA A 81 10.57 -15.06 0.19
CA ALA A 81 11.14 -15.33 1.51
C ALA A 81 11.24 -16.84 1.80
N ALA A 82 10.21 -17.61 1.43
CA ALA A 82 10.22 -19.06 1.53
C ALA A 82 11.32 -19.69 0.64
N ALA A 83 11.41 -19.27 -0.62
CA ALA A 83 12.45 -19.75 -1.54
C ALA A 83 13.87 -19.40 -1.05
N ALA A 84 14.07 -18.18 -0.52
CA ALA A 84 15.34 -17.77 0.07
C ALA A 84 15.70 -18.62 1.30
N THR A 85 14.71 -18.92 2.17
CA THR A 85 14.91 -19.77 3.36
C THR A 85 15.30 -21.20 2.96
N GLN A 86 14.65 -21.76 1.93
CA GLN A 86 15.00 -23.08 1.41
C GLN A 86 16.40 -23.12 0.80
N TRP A 87 16.80 -22.07 0.07
CA TRP A 87 18.14 -22.00 -0.52
C TRP A 87 19.23 -21.86 0.55
N ILE A 88 19.02 -21.02 1.57
CA ILE A 88 19.94 -20.88 2.71
C ILE A 88 20.03 -22.19 3.49
N GLY A 89 18.90 -22.87 3.71
CA GLY A 89 18.87 -24.18 4.36
C GLY A 89 19.66 -25.24 3.59
N GLY A 90 19.60 -25.21 2.25
CA GLY A 90 20.37 -26.12 1.40
C GLY A 90 21.87 -25.81 1.32
N LEU A 91 22.29 -24.58 1.61
CA LEU A 91 23.70 -24.20 1.67
C LEU A 91 24.35 -24.49 3.03
N LEU A 92 23.54 -24.58 4.09
CA LEU A 92 23.99 -24.87 5.45
C LEU A 92 23.94 -26.36 5.82
N ALA A 93 23.51 -27.22 4.89
CA ALA A 93 23.42 -28.68 5.01
C ALA A 93 24.54 -29.38 4.24
#